data_AF-A0A817VNS5-F1
#
_entry.id   AF-A0A817VNS5-F1
#
_cell.length_a   1.000
_cell.length_b   1.000
_cell.length_c   1.000
_cell.angle_alpha   90.00
_cell.angle_beta   90.00
_cell.angle_gamma   90.00
#
_symmetry.space_group_name_H-M   'P 1'
#
loop_
_entity.id
_entity.type
_entity.pdbx_description
1 polymer ?
#
loop_
_entity_poly.entity_id
_entity_poly.type
_entity_poly.pdbx_seq_one_letter_code
_entity_poly.pdbx_strand_id
1 'polypeptide(L)'
;MLASPNSNFGILDSVSVPPATPNEALPGTNRITNLFQQWFNEQKLPWTKSGIGGGSDFVPFLTGGIASGDVNTGAGGFKSETERDQYAAMLGTGNGGLANVPYDSCYHEQCDRINNVNPFAFETVVKAAAYVIEYMGRLKDLEKWLYPQGRVKNVKLFNKNQLCDIHHDPDLF
;
A
#
# COMPACT_ATOMS: atom_id res chain seq x y z
N MET A 1 -1.15 7.61 3.30
CA MET A 1 -0.28 8.31 4.26
C MET A 1 0.99 7.50 4.51
N LEU A 2 2.14 8.16 4.61
CA LEU A 2 3.46 7.51 4.75
C LEU A 2 4.15 7.75 6.11
N ALA A 3 3.54 8.49 7.03
CA ALA A 3 4.19 8.84 8.29
C ALA A 3 3.22 9.05 9.47
N SER A 4 2.11 8.34 9.50
CA SER A 4 1.05 8.55 10.48
C SER A 4 1.55 8.41 11.93
N PRO A 5 1.16 9.27 12.90
CA PRO A 5 1.69 9.22 14.27
C PRO A 5 1.50 7.88 14.98
N ASN A 6 0.31 7.28 14.85
CA ASN A 6 -0.08 6.01 15.46
C ASN A 6 0.01 4.87 14.42
N SER A 7 1.15 4.80 13.71
CA SER A 7 1.32 4.08 12.45
C SER A 7 0.93 2.60 12.50
N ASN A 8 0.44 2.10 11.37
CA ASN A 8 0.72 0.72 10.99
C ASN A 8 1.77 0.68 9.86
N PHE A 9 2.05 -0.51 9.35
CA PHE A 9 2.83 -0.77 8.16
C PHE A 9 1.96 -1.63 7.24
N GLY A 10 1.10 -0.95 6.49
CA GLY A 10 0.18 -1.57 5.53
C GLY A 10 0.89 -1.91 4.23
N ILE A 11 0.64 -3.10 3.69
CA ILE A 11 1.06 -3.54 2.36
C ILE A 11 -0.18 -3.91 1.57
N LEU A 12 -0.29 -3.44 0.31
CA LEU A 12 -1.41 -3.79 -0.57
C LEU A 12 -1.68 -5.29 -0.58
N ASP A 13 -2.90 -5.67 -0.20
CA ASP A 13 -3.34 -7.04 -0.33
C ASP A 13 -3.68 -7.35 -1.78
N SER A 14 -2.79 -8.12 -2.43
CA SER A 14 -2.87 -8.43 -3.85
C SER A 14 -4.07 -9.32 -4.23
N VAL A 15 -4.77 -9.90 -3.25
CA VAL A 15 -6.06 -10.60 -3.48
C VAL A 15 -7.27 -9.66 -3.40
N SER A 16 -7.08 -8.44 -2.91
CA SER A 16 -8.12 -7.42 -2.76
C SER A 16 -8.11 -6.37 -3.88
N VAL A 17 -7.35 -6.60 -4.97
CA VAL A 17 -7.24 -5.69 -6.12
C VAL A 17 -8.61 -5.36 -6.75
N PRO A 18 -8.78 -4.21 -7.43
CA PRO A 18 -10.06 -3.85 -8.04
C PRO A 18 -10.56 -4.97 -8.97
N PRO A 19 -11.86 -5.31 -8.99
CA PRO A 19 -12.39 -6.38 -9.85
C PRO A 19 -12.12 -6.18 -11.34
N ALA A 20 -11.93 -4.92 -11.76
CA ALA A 20 -11.56 -4.55 -13.13
C ALA A 20 -10.07 -4.80 -13.48
N THR A 21 -9.25 -5.27 -12.54
CA THR A 21 -7.83 -5.57 -12.76
C THR A 21 -7.68 -6.77 -13.71
N PRO A 22 -7.01 -6.62 -14.87
CA PRO A 22 -6.73 -7.74 -15.77
C PRO A 22 -5.88 -8.82 -15.10
N ASN A 23 -6.17 -10.09 -15.40
CA ASN A 23 -5.47 -11.24 -14.81
C ASN A 23 -3.96 -11.21 -15.07
N GLU A 24 -3.53 -10.64 -16.19
CA GLU A 24 -2.13 -10.49 -16.58
C GLU A 24 -1.34 -9.62 -15.59
N ALA A 25 -1.99 -8.68 -14.89
CA ALA A 25 -1.33 -7.83 -13.90
C ALA A 25 -1.14 -8.51 -12.54
N LEU A 26 -1.96 -9.53 -12.22
CA LEU A 26 -1.97 -10.19 -10.91
C LEU A 26 -0.63 -10.84 -10.54
N PRO A 27 0.09 -11.55 -11.43
CA PRO A 27 1.40 -12.11 -11.11
C PRO A 27 2.39 -11.04 -10.67
N GLY A 28 2.47 -9.92 -11.38
CA GLY A 28 3.36 -8.81 -11.04
C GLY A 28 2.97 -8.15 -9.72
N THR A 29 1.69 -7.82 -9.53
CA THR A 29 1.17 -7.25 -8.28
C THR A 29 1.48 -8.16 -7.08
N ASN A 30 1.23 -9.47 -7.20
CA ASN A 30 1.58 -10.45 -6.16
C ASN A 30 3.08 -10.44 -5.86
N ARG A 31 3.94 -10.39 -6.88
CA ARG A 31 5.39 -10.37 -6.68
C ARG A 31 5.87 -9.10 -6.00
N ILE A 32 5.32 -7.93 -6.36
CA ILE A 32 5.64 -6.65 -5.71
C ILE A 32 5.21 -6.67 -4.24
N THR A 33 3.97 -7.11 -3.95
CA THR A 33 3.47 -7.30 -2.59
C THR A 33 4.39 -8.22 -1.77
N ASN A 34 4.85 -9.33 -2.36
CA ASN A 34 5.76 -10.26 -1.68
C ASN A 34 7.13 -9.64 -1.38
N LEU A 35 7.65 -8.74 -2.25
CA LEU A 35 8.91 -8.04 -1.98
C LEU A 35 8.79 -7.13 -0.75
N PHE A 36 7.67 -6.41 -0.59
CA PHE A 36 7.41 -5.63 0.62
C PHE A 36 7.34 -6.54 1.85
N GLN A 37 6.56 -7.62 1.80
CA GLN A 37 6.43 -8.55 2.94
C GLN A 37 7.79 -9.15 3.32
N GLN A 38 8.59 -9.57 2.34
CA GLN A 38 9.93 -10.07 2.56
C GLN A 38 10.80 -9.03 3.27
N TRP A 39 10.78 -7.78 2.82
CA TRP A 39 11.56 -6.71 3.44
C TRP A 39 11.18 -6.52 4.92
N PHE A 40 9.89 -6.39 5.24
CA PHE A 40 9.45 -6.23 6.64
C PHE A 40 9.81 -7.45 7.50
N ASN A 41 9.66 -8.67 6.97
CA ASN A 41 10.06 -9.89 7.66
C ASN A 41 11.57 -9.94 7.95
N GLU A 42 12.40 -9.56 6.97
CA GLU A 42 13.87 -9.50 7.13
C GLU A 42 14.29 -8.43 8.14
N GLN A 43 13.59 -7.29 8.18
CA GLN A 43 13.80 -6.25 9.18
C GLN A 43 13.22 -6.60 10.54
N LYS A 44 12.48 -7.72 10.67
CA LYS A 44 11.75 -8.13 11.87
C LYS A 44 10.74 -7.07 12.34
N LEU A 45 10.12 -6.39 11.38
CA LEU A 45 9.12 -5.36 11.61
C LEU A 45 7.71 -5.91 11.41
N PRO A 46 6.72 -5.43 12.18
CA PRO A 46 5.33 -5.81 11.94
C PRO A 46 4.86 -5.29 10.59
N TRP A 47 3.90 -5.96 9.99
CA TRP A 47 3.17 -5.47 8.82
C TRP A 47 1.77 -6.07 8.80
N THR A 48 0.87 -5.42 8.07
CA THR A 48 -0.49 -5.90 7.86
C THR A 48 -0.90 -5.75 6.41
N LYS A 49 -1.87 -6.57 5.99
CA LYS A 49 -2.52 -6.42 4.70
C LYS A 49 -3.42 -5.18 4.74
N SER A 50 -3.18 -4.24 3.82
CA SER A 50 -4.07 -3.11 3.61
C SER A 50 -4.93 -3.34 2.38
N GLY A 51 -6.25 -3.21 2.54
CA GLY A 51 -7.18 -3.15 1.41
C GLY A 51 -7.08 -1.83 0.65
N ILE A 52 -7.97 -1.63 -0.31
CA ILE A 52 -8.03 -0.46 -1.20
C ILE A 52 -8.90 0.68 -0.62
N GLY A 53 -9.39 0.54 0.61
CA GLY A 53 -10.24 1.55 1.23
C GLY A 53 -9.54 2.92 1.31
N GLY A 54 -10.17 3.96 0.75
CA GLY A 54 -9.71 5.35 0.82
C GLY A 54 -9.20 5.97 -0.49
N GLY A 55 -9.04 5.17 -1.55
CA GLY A 55 -8.60 5.66 -2.87
C GLY A 55 -7.12 6.04 -2.91
N SER A 56 -6.35 5.42 -3.80
CA SER A 56 -4.93 5.74 -4.03
C SER A 56 -4.62 5.66 -5.52
N ASP A 57 -3.52 6.30 -5.93
CA ASP A 57 -3.18 6.47 -7.34
C ASP A 57 -2.89 5.15 -8.07
N PHE A 58 -2.59 4.06 -7.34
CA PHE A 58 -2.33 2.76 -7.94
C PHE A 58 -3.58 2.10 -8.55
N VAL A 59 -4.79 2.56 -8.20
CA VAL A 59 -6.05 1.94 -8.68
C VAL A 59 -6.18 2.05 -10.21
N PRO A 60 -6.07 3.23 -10.85
CA PRO A 60 -6.05 3.34 -12.31
C PRO A 60 -4.96 2.51 -13.01
N PHE A 61 -3.80 2.31 -12.38
CA PHE A 61 -2.74 1.47 -12.94
C PHE A 61 -3.16 0.01 -12.95
N LEU A 62 -3.67 -0.51 -11.83
CA LEU A 62 -4.17 -1.88 -11.73
C LEU A 62 -5.29 -2.14 -12.74
N THR A 63 -6.29 -1.25 -12.84
CA THR A 63 -7.39 -1.38 -13.81
C THR A 63 -6.92 -1.26 -15.25
N GLY A 64 -5.83 -0.53 -15.51
CA GLY A 64 -5.14 -0.48 -16.80
C GLY A 64 -4.25 -1.68 -17.13
N GLY A 65 -4.18 -2.70 -16.28
CA GLY A 65 -3.31 -3.86 -16.48
C GLY A 65 -1.84 -3.63 -16.11
N ILE A 66 -1.55 -2.56 -15.35
CA ILE A 66 -0.22 -2.24 -14.85
C ILE A 66 -0.06 -2.82 -13.44
N ALA A 67 0.83 -3.81 -13.31
CA ALA A 67 1.16 -4.41 -12.03
C ALA A 67 1.67 -3.33 -11.06
N SER A 68 1.06 -3.26 -9.88
CA SER A 68 1.32 -2.20 -8.90
C SER A 68 1.36 -2.78 -7.49
N GLY A 69 2.06 -2.11 -6.59
CA GLY A 69 2.05 -2.40 -5.15
C GLY A 69 2.06 -1.10 -4.36
N ASP A 70 1.77 -1.19 -3.05
CA ASP A 70 1.70 -0.05 -2.15
C ASP A 70 2.26 -0.44 -0.77
N VAL A 71 2.84 0.56 -0.10
CA VAL A 71 3.15 0.53 1.32
C VAL A 71 2.66 1.83 1.96
N ASN A 72 2.01 1.74 3.11
CA ASN A 72 1.45 2.89 3.81
C ASN A 72 1.54 2.73 5.33
N THR A 73 1.11 3.77 6.05
CA THR A 73 1.14 3.82 7.52
C THR A 73 -0.22 3.98 8.19
N GLY A 74 -1.30 3.75 7.43
CA GLY A 74 -2.67 3.96 7.88
C GLY A 74 -3.07 5.44 7.82
N ALA A 75 -4.37 5.74 7.82
CA ALA A 75 -4.90 7.10 7.71
C ALA A 75 -5.96 7.35 8.81
N GLY A 76 -7.17 7.78 8.46
CA GLY A 76 -8.27 7.97 9.42
C GLY A 76 -8.83 6.68 10.05
N GLY A 77 -8.42 5.50 9.58
CA GLY A 77 -8.80 4.21 10.19
C GLY A 77 -8.22 4.06 11.61
N PHE A 78 -8.85 3.22 12.43
CA PHE A 78 -8.48 3.03 13.83
C PHE A 78 -7.55 1.82 14.01
N LYS A 79 -6.51 1.99 14.84
CA LYS A 79 -5.66 0.89 15.28
C LYS A 79 -6.42 0.00 16.27
N SER A 80 -6.47 -1.30 16.00
CA SER A 80 -7.13 -2.25 16.91
C SER A 80 -6.27 -2.58 18.13
N GLU A 81 -6.88 -3.13 19.19
CA GLU A 81 -6.14 -3.63 20.36
C GLU A 81 -5.17 -4.76 19.98
N THR A 82 -5.62 -5.72 19.16
CA THR A 82 -4.79 -6.81 18.66
C THR A 82 -3.57 -6.29 17.90
N GLU A 83 -3.76 -5.30 17.03
CA GLU A 83 -2.67 -4.71 16.26
C GLU A 83 -1.70 -3.93 17.16
N ARG A 84 -2.21 -3.14 18.11
CA ARG A 84 -1.36 -2.47 19.12
C ARG A 84 -0.46 -3.50 19.82
N ASP A 85 -1.04 -4.60 20.27
CA ASP A 85 -0.30 -5.64 21.02
C ASP A 85 0.73 -6.36 20.16
N GLN A 86 0.40 -6.65 18.90
CA GLN A 86 1.37 -7.17 17.92
C GLN A 86 2.54 -6.20 17.72
N TYR A 87 2.28 -4.91 17.57
CA TYR A 87 3.33 -3.91 17.37
C TYR A 87 4.17 -3.76 18.65
N ALA A 88 3.56 -3.76 19.84
CA ALA A 88 4.29 -3.72 21.10
C ALA A 88 5.20 -4.96 21.28
N ALA A 89 4.74 -6.13 20.85
CA ALA A 89 5.56 -7.35 20.91
C ALA A 89 6.77 -7.31 19.96
N MET A 90 6.64 -6.68 18.78
CA MET A 90 7.71 -6.63 17.78
C MET A 90 8.64 -5.42 17.93
N LEU A 91 8.11 -4.27 18.33
CA LEU A 91 8.84 -2.99 18.44
C LEU A 91 9.25 -2.66 19.89
N GLY A 92 8.79 -3.44 20.86
CA GLY A 92 9.03 -3.23 22.28
C GLY A 92 7.87 -2.54 23.01
N THR A 93 7.78 -2.79 24.32
CA THR A 93 6.75 -2.21 25.19
C THR A 93 6.71 -0.69 25.08
N GLY A 94 5.53 -0.13 24.80
CA GLY A 94 5.34 1.31 24.58
C GLY A 94 5.36 1.75 23.11
N ASN A 95 5.87 0.93 22.20
CA ASN A 95 5.95 1.25 20.76
C ASN A 95 4.80 0.65 19.93
N GLY A 96 3.79 0.07 20.59
CA GLY A 96 2.60 -0.48 19.94
C GLY A 96 1.62 0.57 19.39
N GLY A 97 1.77 1.83 19.80
CA GLY A 97 0.80 2.88 19.55
C GLY A 97 -0.40 2.82 20.51
N LEU A 98 -1.49 3.46 20.11
CA LEU A 98 -2.73 3.58 20.88
C LEU A 98 -3.86 2.80 20.17
N ALA A 99 -4.46 1.86 20.89
CA ALA A 99 -5.63 1.15 20.40
C ALA A 99 -6.87 2.05 20.43
N ASN A 100 -7.81 1.81 19.52
CA ASN A 100 -9.05 2.56 19.37
C ASN A 100 -8.82 4.07 19.12
N VAL A 101 -7.65 4.43 18.58
CA VAL A 101 -7.28 5.77 18.12
C VAL A 101 -6.95 5.69 16.62
N PRO A 102 -7.27 6.71 15.79
CA PRO A 102 -6.89 6.72 14.39
C PRO A 102 -5.38 6.51 14.19
N TYR A 103 -4.96 5.92 13.07
CA TYR A 103 -3.55 5.89 12.71
C TYR A 103 -3.02 7.32 12.53
N ASP A 104 -3.82 8.18 11.91
CA ASP A 104 -3.61 9.61 11.76
C ASP A 104 -4.87 10.40 12.12
N SER A 105 -4.88 11.04 13.28
CA SER A 105 -6.00 11.88 13.73
C SER A 105 -6.10 13.21 12.98
N CYS A 106 -5.08 13.56 12.20
CA CYS A 106 -5.05 14.76 11.37
C CYS A 106 -5.26 14.45 9.89
N TYR A 107 -5.58 13.22 9.50
CA TYR A 107 -5.84 12.88 8.10
C TYR A 107 -6.93 13.78 7.49
N HIS A 108 -6.59 14.53 6.44
CA HIS A 108 -7.45 15.56 5.81
C HIS A 108 -7.85 16.75 6.71
N GLU A 109 -7.17 16.94 7.84
CA GLU A 109 -7.43 18.04 8.78
C GLU A 109 -6.35 19.13 8.69
N GLN A 110 -6.65 20.32 9.22
CA GLN A 110 -5.71 21.45 9.21
C GLN A 110 -4.40 21.21 9.99
N CYS A 111 -4.40 20.20 10.85
CA CYS A 111 -3.24 19.81 11.64
C CYS A 111 -2.29 18.83 10.92
N ASP A 112 -2.60 18.39 9.70
CA ASP A 112 -1.68 17.60 8.87
C ASP A 112 -0.52 18.47 8.38
N ARG A 113 0.50 18.58 9.23
CA ARG A 113 1.68 19.44 9.05
C ARG A 113 2.92 18.67 9.46
N ILE A 114 4.09 19.30 9.35
CA ILE A 114 5.39 18.64 9.64
C ILE A 114 5.52 18.09 11.07
N ASN A 115 4.73 18.59 12.02
CA ASN A 115 4.68 18.07 13.40
C ASN A 115 3.79 16.82 13.55
N ASN A 116 3.03 16.43 12.53
CA ASN A 116 2.18 15.23 12.48
C ASN A 116 2.89 14.05 11.77
N VAL A 117 4.22 14.00 11.83
CA VAL A 117 5.04 13.01 11.12
C VAL A 117 5.74 12.13 12.14
N ASN A 118 5.53 10.81 12.08
CA ASN A 118 6.34 9.82 12.80
C ASN A 118 7.62 9.52 11.99
N PRO A 119 8.81 9.93 12.44
CA PRO A 119 10.04 9.77 11.65
C PRO A 119 10.44 8.31 11.47
N PHE A 120 10.22 7.46 12.47
CA PHE A 120 10.52 6.04 12.39
C PHE A 120 9.64 5.36 11.33
N ALA A 121 8.34 5.66 11.33
CA ALA A 121 7.42 5.10 10.35
C ALA A 121 7.74 5.57 8.93
N PHE A 122 8.02 6.87 8.77
CA PHE A 122 8.42 7.46 7.50
C PHE A 122 9.69 6.82 6.94
N GLU A 123 10.76 6.76 7.73
CA GLU A 123 12.03 6.16 7.30
C GLU A 123 11.84 4.67 6.95
N THR A 124 11.03 3.95 7.71
CA THR A 124 10.73 2.54 7.48
C THR A 124 10.09 2.32 6.11
N VAL A 125 8.98 3.00 5.81
CA VAL A 125 8.28 2.79 4.52
C VAL A 125 9.08 3.32 3.33
N VAL A 126 9.87 4.38 3.51
CA VAL A 126 10.78 4.88 2.47
C VAL A 126 11.87 3.85 2.14
N LYS A 127 12.46 3.20 3.16
CA LYS A 127 13.43 2.12 2.94
C LYS A 127 12.79 0.89 2.29
N ALA A 128 11.56 0.54 2.68
CA ALA A 128 10.81 -0.55 2.06
C ALA A 128 10.59 -0.27 0.56
N ALA A 129 10.13 0.95 0.22
CA ALA A 129 9.93 1.36 -1.16
C ALA A 129 11.25 1.35 -1.96
N ALA A 130 12.34 1.87 -1.37
CA ALA A 130 13.66 1.87 -2.00
C ALA A 130 14.15 0.44 -2.30
N TYR A 131 13.98 -0.50 -1.36
CA TYR A 131 14.32 -1.91 -1.56
C TYR A 131 13.58 -2.53 -2.74
N VAL A 132 12.26 -2.33 -2.81
CA VAL A 132 11.43 -2.88 -3.89
C VAL A 132 11.83 -2.30 -5.24
N ILE A 133 12.02 -0.98 -5.31
CA ILE A 133 12.44 -0.28 -6.54
C ILE A 133 13.82 -0.76 -6.99
N GLU A 134 14.78 -0.88 -6.08
CA GLU A 134 16.11 -1.37 -6.38
C GLU A 134 16.09 -2.81 -6.89
N TYR A 135 15.35 -3.69 -6.23
CA TYR A 135 15.22 -5.09 -6.64
C TYR A 135 14.68 -5.17 -8.08
N MET A 136 13.59 -4.48 -8.36
CA MET A 136 12.96 -4.46 -9.69
C MET A 136 13.88 -3.83 -10.74
N GLY A 137 14.59 -2.75 -10.39
CA GLY A 137 15.52 -2.06 -11.28
C GLY A 137 16.76 -2.89 -11.68
N ARG A 138 17.06 -3.95 -10.92
CA ARG A 138 18.19 -4.87 -11.20
C ARG A 138 17.78 -6.13 -11.98
N LEU A 139 16.48 -6.33 -12.24
CA LEU A 139 16.02 -7.48 -13.00
C LEU A 139 16.47 -7.37 -14.47
N LYS A 140 17.04 -8.45 -15.00
CA LYS A 140 17.45 -8.52 -16.42
C LYS A 140 16.29 -8.35 -17.39
N ASP A 141 15.10 -8.80 -16.97
CA ASP A 141 13.88 -8.77 -17.76
C ASP A 141 12.70 -8.49 -16.82
N LEU A 142 12.52 -7.20 -16.49
CA LEU A 142 11.45 -6.73 -15.61
C LEU A 142 10.07 -7.07 -16.19
N GLU A 143 9.90 -6.95 -17.50
CA GLU A 143 8.60 -7.20 -18.14
C GLU A 143 8.19 -8.66 -18.03
N LYS A 144 9.06 -9.61 -18.38
CA LYS A 144 8.78 -11.04 -18.20
C LYS A 144 8.59 -11.41 -16.74
N TRP A 145 9.26 -10.72 -15.83
CA TRP A 145 9.08 -10.92 -14.40
C TRP A 145 7.72 -10.41 -13.90
N LEU A 146 7.24 -9.27 -14.39
CA LEU A 146 5.90 -8.77 -14.03
C LEU A 146 4.78 -9.55 -14.74
N TYR A 147 5.02 -9.93 -16.00
CA TYR A 147 4.03 -10.47 -16.93
C TYR A 147 4.52 -11.79 -17.56
N PRO A 148 4.61 -12.88 -16.78
CA PRO A 148 5.15 -14.15 -17.28
C PRO A 148 4.30 -14.76 -18.42
N GLN A 149 3.03 -14.38 -18.54
CA GLN A 149 2.15 -14.76 -19.66
C GLN A 149 1.98 -13.66 -20.72
N GLY A 150 2.72 -12.55 -20.61
CA GLY A 150 2.59 -11.37 -21.46
C GLY A 150 1.62 -10.31 -20.91
N ARG A 151 1.74 -9.08 -21.41
CA ARG A 151 0.85 -7.96 -21.07
C ARG A 151 -0.48 -8.04 -21.81
N VAL A 152 -1.47 -7.31 -21.29
CA VAL A 152 -2.70 -6.98 -22.01
C VAL A 152 -2.35 -6.26 -23.31
N LYS A 153 -2.66 -6.88 -24.46
CA LYS A 153 -2.32 -6.34 -25.79
C LYS A 153 -3.17 -5.13 -26.20
N ASN A 154 -4.38 -5.01 -25.63
CA ASN A 154 -5.33 -3.94 -25.90
C ASN A 154 -5.75 -3.34 -24.56
N VAL A 155 -4.88 -2.55 -23.93
CA VAL A 155 -5.32 -1.69 -22.83
C VAL A 155 -6.37 -0.77 -23.44
N LYS A 156 -7.65 -0.94 -23.09
CA LYS A 156 -8.65 0.07 -23.38
C LYS A 156 -8.18 1.32 -22.64
N LEU A 157 -7.49 2.22 -23.35
CA LEU A 157 -7.24 3.56 -22.85
C LEU A 157 -8.61 4.09 -22.45
N PHE A 158 -8.81 4.32 -21.16
CA PHE A 158 -10.05 4.90 -20.66
C PHE A 158 -10.34 6.12 -21.53
N ASN A 159 -11.50 6.13 -22.21
CA ASN A 159 -11.87 7.34 -22.93
C ASN A 159 -12.10 8.45 -21.90
N LYS A 160 -11.99 9.72 -22.31
CA LYS A 160 -12.14 10.87 -21.41
C LYS A 160 -13.39 10.81 -20.52
N ASN A 161 -14.47 10.16 -20.96
CA ASN A 161 -15.72 10.06 -20.23
C ASN A 161 -15.69 8.97 -19.14
N GLN A 162 -14.84 7.94 -19.28
CA GLN A 162 -14.67 6.89 -18.25
C GLN A 162 -13.75 7.31 -17.10
N LEU A 163 -12.88 8.30 -17.32
CA LEU A 163 -12.02 8.87 -16.27
C LEU A 163 -12.78 9.82 -15.33
N CYS A 164 -13.91 10.39 -15.77
CA CYS A 164 -14.72 11.32 -14.99
C CYS A 164 -15.78 10.64 -14.12
N ASP A 165 -16.09 9.36 -14.35
CA ASP A 165 -17.15 8.61 -13.65
C ASP A 165 -16.65 7.86 -12.40
N ILE A 166 -15.34 7.88 -12.12
CA ILE A 166 -14.75 7.24 -10.92
C ILE A 166 -15.21 7.95 -9.62
N HIS A 167 -15.81 9.14 -9.73
CA HIS A 167 -16.38 9.88 -8.60
C HIS A 167 -17.83 9.51 -8.25
N HIS A 168 -18.47 8.57 -8.96
CA HIS A 168 -19.88 8.21 -8.75
C HIS A 168 -20.09 6.73 -8.42
N ASP A 169 -19.07 5.99 -7.99
CA ASP A 169 -19.28 4.66 -7.41
C ASP A 169 -19.68 4.83 -5.91
N PRO A 170 -20.96 4.65 -5.55
CA PRO A 170 -21.40 4.77 -4.15
C PRO A 170 -20.84 3.65 -3.27
N ASP A 171 -20.19 2.63 -3.83
CA ASP A 171 -19.54 1.54 -3.07
C ASP A 171 -18.08 1.87 -2.70
N LEU A 172 -17.57 3.05 -3.09
CA LEU A 172 -16.20 3.51 -2.81
C LEU A 172 -16.09 4.61 -1.73
N PHE A 173 -17.20 5.04 -1.10
CA PHE A 173 -17.23 5.99 0.01
C PHE A 173 -18.12 5.52 1.17
#